data_AF-A0AA97L7L0-F1
#
_entry.id   AF-A0AA97L7L0-F1
#
_cell.length_a   1.000
_cell.length_b   1.000
_cell.length_c   1.000
_cell.angle_alpha   90.00
_cell.angle_beta   90.00
_cell.angle_gamma   90.00
#
_symmetry.space_group_name_H-M   'P 1'
#
loop_
_entity.id
_entity.type
_entity.pdbx_description
1 polymer ?
#
loop_
_entity_poly.entity_id
_entity_poly.type
_entity_poly.pdbx_seq_one_letter_code
_entity_poly.pdbx_strand_id
1 'polypeptide(L)'
;MAAALGRAAARELLRGWGRPAQYPPPSPARLLQGARLATGGSDGEVEKARRAAEAQPGQTVFSKILDGSIAAEVLYQDDKCMAFRDVAPKAPVHFLVIPRQPIPRISRVAESDAQLLGHLLVVASQTARAQGLSEGYRVVINDGKHGAQSIYHLHLHVLGGRQMGWPPG
;
A
#
# COMPACT_ATOMS: atom_id res chain seq x y z
N MET A 1 -45.58 -0.86 7.72
CA MET A 1 -44.33 -0.26 8.24
C MET A 1 -43.32 -1.39 8.36
N ALA A 2 -42.13 -1.43 7.76
CA ALA A 2 -41.35 -0.52 6.94
C ALA A 2 -40.43 -1.38 6.04
N ALA A 3 -40.54 -1.26 4.71
CA ALA A 3 -39.64 -1.96 3.78
C ALA A 3 -39.60 -1.29 2.39
N ALA A 4 -39.67 0.04 2.33
CA ALA A 4 -39.77 0.78 1.06
C ALA A 4 -38.77 1.94 0.88
N LEU A 5 -37.79 2.11 1.77
CA LEU A 5 -36.87 3.26 1.74
C LEU A 5 -35.40 2.91 1.37
N GLY A 6 -35.14 1.78 0.71
CA GLY A 6 -33.76 1.34 0.39
C GLY A 6 -33.31 1.45 -1.07
N ARG A 7 -34.24 1.51 -2.04
CA ARG A 7 -33.88 1.38 -3.47
C ARG A 7 -33.69 2.71 -4.20
N ALA A 8 -34.19 3.82 -3.66
CA ALA A 8 -34.02 5.14 -4.27
C ALA A 8 -32.64 5.75 -3.98
N ALA A 9 -32.15 5.66 -2.73
CA ALA A 9 -30.85 6.22 -2.32
C ALA A 9 -29.65 5.52 -3.01
N ALA A 10 -29.72 4.20 -3.25
CA ALA A 10 -28.66 3.48 -3.94
C ALA A 10 -28.52 3.85 -5.44
N ARG A 11 -29.60 4.34 -6.07
CA ARG A 11 -29.58 4.78 -7.48
C ARG A 11 -29.03 6.20 -7.64
N GLU A 12 -28.94 6.97 -6.57
CA GLU A 12 -28.42 8.34 -6.60
C GLU A 12 -26.90 8.39 -6.38
N LEU A 13 -26.34 7.45 -5.61
CA LEU A 13 -24.89 7.32 -5.36
C LEU A 13 -24.08 6.83 -6.58
N LEU A 14 -24.72 6.18 -7.55
CA LEU A 14 -24.04 5.60 -8.72
C LEU A 14 -24.01 6.52 -9.96
N ARG A 15 -24.67 7.68 -9.91
CA ARG A 15 -24.71 8.62 -11.05
C ARG A 15 -23.44 9.45 -11.23
N GLY A 16 -22.53 9.47 -10.25
CA GLY A 16 -21.26 10.21 -10.31
C GLY A 16 -20.06 9.39 -10.76
N TRP A 17 -20.19 8.07 -10.90
CA TRP A 17 -19.09 7.20 -11.31
C TRP A 17 -19.09 7.12 -12.85
N GLY A 18 -18.27 7.96 -13.46
CA GLY A 18 -17.96 7.85 -14.89
C GLY A 18 -17.52 6.43 -15.26
N ARG A 19 -17.68 6.07 -16.54
CA ARG A 19 -17.28 4.74 -17.06
C ARG A 19 -15.88 4.36 -16.57
N PRO A 20 -15.65 3.10 -16.16
CA PRO A 20 -14.32 2.67 -15.76
C PRO A 20 -13.33 2.95 -16.89
N ALA A 21 -12.28 3.72 -16.59
CA ALA A 21 -11.19 3.96 -17.51
C ALA A 21 -10.60 2.61 -17.92
N GLN A 22 -10.46 2.37 -19.22
CA GLN A 22 -9.72 1.24 -19.73
C GLN A 22 -8.25 1.49 -19.44
N TYR A 23 -7.70 0.78 -18.46
CA TYR A 23 -6.27 0.87 -18.16
C TYR A 23 -5.49 0.23 -19.30
N PRO A 24 -4.50 0.94 -19.90
CA PRO A 24 -3.64 0.34 -20.91
C PRO A 24 -2.86 -0.84 -20.30
N PRO A 25 -2.52 -1.85 -21.11
CA PRO A 25 -1.67 -2.95 -20.66
C PRO A 25 -0.32 -2.39 -20.20
N PRO A 26 0.27 -2.92 -19.12
CA PRO A 26 1.53 -2.42 -18.60
C PRO A 26 2.66 -2.63 -19.61
N SER A 27 3.52 -1.62 -19.72
CA SER A 27 4.81 -1.72 -20.41
C SER A 27 5.67 -2.83 -19.76
N PRO A 28 6.50 -3.55 -20.52
CA PRO A 28 7.31 -4.63 -19.95
C PRO A 28 8.31 -4.07 -18.93
N ALA A 29 8.10 -4.35 -17.64
CA ALA A 29 9.04 -4.01 -16.58
C ALA A 29 10.22 -4.99 -16.62
N ARG A 30 11.44 -4.45 -16.68
CA ARG A 30 12.69 -5.22 -16.50
C ARG A 30 12.77 -5.70 -15.05
N LEU A 31 12.58 -7.00 -14.86
CA LEU A 31 12.89 -7.70 -13.61
C LEU A 31 14.39 -7.60 -13.32
N LEU A 32 14.76 -6.80 -12.33
CA LEU A 32 16.11 -6.78 -11.76
C LEU A 32 16.13 -7.65 -10.52
N GLN A 33 16.98 -8.68 -10.53
CA GLN A 33 17.15 -9.65 -9.45
C GLN A 33 18.40 -9.25 -8.65
N GLY A 34 18.29 -8.97 -7.34
CA GLY A 34 19.50 -8.69 -6.55
C GLY A 34 19.34 -8.35 -5.06
N ALA A 35 19.97 -9.22 -4.25
CA ALA A 35 20.56 -9.05 -2.90
C ALA A 35 19.65 -8.83 -1.67
N ARG A 36 19.71 -9.81 -0.75
CA ARG A 36 19.06 -9.85 0.57
C ARG A 36 19.84 -9.05 1.62
N LEU A 37 19.16 -8.18 2.36
CA LEU A 37 19.64 -7.57 3.61
C LEU A 37 19.01 -8.27 4.84
N ALA A 38 19.79 -8.33 5.91
CA ALA A 38 19.58 -9.12 7.11
C ALA A 38 18.36 -8.71 7.95
N THR A 39 17.74 -9.70 8.59
CA THR A 39 16.61 -9.59 9.51
C THR A 39 17.05 -9.17 10.92
N GLY A 40 16.37 -8.21 11.55
CA GLY A 40 16.52 -7.98 13.00
C GLY A 40 15.56 -6.94 13.60
N GLY A 41 14.85 -7.34 14.66
CA GLY A 41 14.25 -6.43 15.66
C GLY A 41 12.76 -6.62 15.93
N SER A 42 12.41 -7.19 17.11
CA SER A 42 11.05 -7.43 17.59
C SER A 42 10.38 -6.22 18.27
N ASP A 43 10.69 -5.01 17.83
CA ASP A 43 9.90 -3.85 18.23
C ASP A 43 8.58 -3.93 17.46
N GLY A 44 7.48 -4.26 18.14
CA GLY A 44 6.18 -4.44 17.51
C GLY A 44 5.76 -3.19 16.73
N GLU A 45 5.11 -3.37 15.58
CA GLU A 45 4.65 -2.27 14.72
C GLU A 45 3.80 -1.23 15.47
N VAL A 46 3.07 -1.67 16.51
CA VAL A 46 2.30 -0.79 17.40
C VAL A 46 3.19 0.19 18.16
N GLU A 47 4.35 -0.25 18.66
CA GLU A 47 5.27 0.62 19.40
C GLU A 47 5.96 1.61 18.46
N LYS A 48 6.38 1.14 17.27
CA LYS A 48 6.90 2.03 16.22
C LYS A 48 5.87 3.09 15.84
N ALA A 49 4.60 2.71 15.71
CA ALA A 49 3.52 3.64 15.38
C ALA A 49 3.27 4.69 16.46
N ARG A 50 3.40 4.33 17.75
CA ARG A 50 3.32 5.29 18.85
C ARG A 50 4.41 6.36 18.73
N ARG A 51 5.66 5.94 18.53
CA ARG A 51 6.80 6.85 18.35
C ARG A 51 6.66 7.70 17.09
N ALA A 52 6.23 7.10 15.98
CA ALA A 52 6.05 7.80 14.71
C ALA A 52 4.96 8.88 14.79
N ALA A 53 3.90 8.66 15.58
CA ALA A 53 2.84 9.65 15.77
C ALA A 53 3.29 10.91 16.54
N GLU A 54 4.38 10.83 17.29
CA GLU A 54 4.95 11.92 18.09
C GLU A 54 6.10 12.65 17.37
N ALA A 55 6.61 12.08 16.27
CA ALA A 55 7.74 12.63 15.52
C ALA A 55 7.34 13.85 14.68
N GLN A 56 8.29 14.78 14.46
CA GLN A 56 8.07 15.95 13.62
C GLN A 56 7.95 15.58 12.13
N PRO A 57 7.16 16.34 11.34
CA PRO A 57 7.06 16.15 9.89
C PRO A 57 8.44 16.33 9.23
N GLY A 58 8.80 15.44 8.30
CA GLY A 58 10.08 15.51 7.61
C GLY A 58 10.33 14.36 6.66
N GLN A 59 11.56 14.29 6.13
CA GLN A 59 12.02 13.22 5.25
C GLN A 59 11.93 11.87 5.98
N THR A 60 11.25 10.89 5.38
CA THR A 60 11.07 9.57 5.99
C THR A 60 12.12 8.58 5.46
N VAL A 61 12.21 7.40 6.08
CA VAL A 61 12.99 6.28 5.52
C VAL A 61 12.55 5.92 4.10
N PHE A 62 11.26 6.07 3.76
CA PHE A 62 10.78 5.83 2.41
C PHE A 62 11.26 6.90 1.42
N SER A 63 11.43 8.15 1.84
CA SER A 63 12.06 9.15 0.99
C SER A 63 13.50 8.76 0.63
N LYS A 64 14.25 8.20 1.58
CA LYS A 64 15.61 7.69 1.36
C LYS A 64 15.67 6.42 0.49
N ILE A 65 14.60 5.62 0.48
CA ILE A 65 14.47 4.49 -0.46
C ILE A 65 14.18 5.02 -1.87
N LEU A 66 13.26 5.98 -1.98
CA LEU A 66 12.86 6.56 -3.26
C LEU A 66 14.01 7.29 -3.97
N ASP A 67 14.90 7.94 -3.22
CA ASP A 67 16.09 8.63 -3.75
C ASP A 67 17.33 7.73 -3.89
N GLY A 68 17.25 6.47 -3.44
CA GLY A 68 18.31 5.48 -3.54
C GLY A 68 19.39 5.56 -2.46
N SER A 69 19.27 6.45 -1.46
CA SER A 69 20.20 6.54 -0.33
C SER A 69 20.17 5.30 0.57
N ILE A 70 19.04 4.58 0.62
CA ILE A 70 18.89 3.30 1.30
C ILE A 70 18.47 2.24 0.29
N ALA A 71 19.21 1.13 0.24
CA ALA A 71 18.89 0.01 -0.62
C ALA A 71 17.58 -0.68 -0.20
N ALA A 72 16.78 -1.05 -1.20
CA ALA A 72 15.59 -1.88 -1.04
C ALA A 72 15.50 -2.89 -2.19
N GLU A 73 14.91 -4.06 -1.94
CA GLU A 73 14.64 -5.03 -3.00
C GLU A 73 13.41 -4.58 -3.79
N VAL A 74 13.64 -3.80 -4.86
CA VAL A 74 12.60 -3.22 -5.71
C VAL A 74 11.95 -4.30 -6.58
N LEU A 75 10.63 -4.39 -6.51
CA LEU A 75 9.79 -5.30 -7.30
C LEU A 75 9.16 -4.60 -8.51
N TYR A 76 8.85 -3.31 -8.37
CA TYR A 76 8.24 -2.47 -9.39
C TYR A 76 8.60 -1.00 -9.14
N GLN A 77 8.73 -0.22 -10.21
CA GLN A 77 8.79 1.24 -10.11
C GLN A 77 8.34 1.90 -11.41
N ASP A 78 7.70 3.06 -11.28
CA ASP A 78 7.39 3.97 -12.37
C ASP A 78 7.54 5.44 -11.92
N ASP A 79 6.95 6.38 -12.65
CA ASP A 79 6.95 7.81 -12.34
C ASP A 79 6.07 8.20 -11.14
N LYS A 80 5.13 7.32 -10.73
CA LYS A 80 4.14 7.61 -9.69
C LYS A 80 4.38 6.87 -8.39
N CYS A 81 4.94 5.66 -8.44
CA CYS A 81 5.09 4.80 -7.28
C CYS A 81 6.30 3.86 -7.36
N MET A 82 6.54 3.17 -6.26
CA MET A 82 7.51 2.10 -6.12
C MET A 82 6.92 0.97 -5.29
N ALA A 83 7.20 -0.27 -5.66
CA ALA A 83 6.94 -1.45 -4.84
C ALA A 83 8.25 -2.15 -4.49
N PHE A 84 8.43 -2.52 -3.21
CA PHE A 84 9.65 -3.18 -2.72
C PHE A 84 9.35 -4.09 -1.54
N ARG A 85 10.19 -5.10 -1.29
CA ARG A 85 9.98 -6.03 -0.17
C ARG A 85 10.06 -5.32 1.18
N ASP A 86 9.17 -5.70 2.09
CA ASP A 86 9.25 -5.27 3.47
C ASP A 86 10.45 -5.96 4.15
N VAL A 87 11.25 -5.20 4.90
CA VAL A 87 12.44 -5.70 5.60
C VAL A 87 12.11 -6.56 6.83
N ALA A 88 10.89 -6.43 7.36
CA ALA A 88 10.35 -7.18 8.48
C ALA A 88 9.08 -7.95 8.08
N PRO A 89 9.17 -8.92 7.16
CA PRO A 89 8.02 -9.57 6.54
C PRO A 89 7.11 -10.26 7.57
N LYS A 90 5.78 -10.13 7.40
CA LYS A 90 4.74 -10.77 8.24
C LYS A 90 4.02 -11.92 7.54
N ALA A 91 4.42 -12.21 6.30
CA ALA A 91 3.96 -13.33 5.49
C ALA A 91 5.08 -13.72 4.51
N PRO A 92 5.06 -14.94 3.92
CA PRO A 92 6.07 -15.38 2.95
C PRO A 92 6.28 -14.40 1.79
N VAL A 93 5.21 -13.76 1.33
CA VAL A 93 5.27 -12.58 0.49
C VAL A 93 4.75 -11.40 1.30
N HIS A 94 5.62 -10.43 1.58
CA HIS A 94 5.26 -9.13 2.16
C HIS A 94 6.04 -8.04 1.43
N PHE A 95 5.32 -7.16 0.74
CA PHE A 95 5.90 -5.99 0.08
C PHE A 95 5.03 -4.76 0.31
N LEU A 96 5.63 -3.59 0.11
CA LEU A 96 4.98 -2.31 0.22
C LEU A 96 4.82 -1.69 -1.16
N VAL A 97 3.71 -0.98 -1.40
CA VAL A 97 3.56 -0.05 -2.53
C VAL A 97 3.42 1.35 -1.99
N ILE A 98 4.31 2.27 -2.40
CA ILE A 98 4.35 3.65 -1.92
C ILE A 98 4.27 4.64 -3.10
N PRO A 99 3.58 5.78 -2.94
CA PRO A 99 3.65 6.86 -3.92
C PRO A 99 5.00 7.57 -3.85
N ARG A 100 5.47 8.13 -4.96
CA ARG A 100 6.61 9.06 -4.97
C ARG A 100 6.26 10.39 -4.30
N GLN A 101 5.02 10.85 -4.48
CA GLN A 101 4.48 12.00 -3.76
C GLN A 101 4.43 11.69 -2.24
N PRO A 102 4.96 12.57 -1.37
CA PRO A 102 5.06 12.31 0.06
C PRO A 102 3.73 12.58 0.78
N ILE A 103 2.70 11.78 0.47
CA ILE A 103 1.43 11.81 1.20
C ILE A 103 1.67 11.13 2.56
N PRO A 104 1.49 11.81 3.71
CA PRO A 104 1.95 11.26 4.99
C PRO A 104 1.11 10.08 5.49
N ARG A 105 -0.19 10.05 5.18
CA ARG A 105 -1.14 9.01 5.60
C ARG A 105 -2.44 9.12 4.81
N ILE A 106 -3.26 8.07 4.83
CA ILE A 106 -4.48 8.02 4.02
C ILE A 106 -5.53 9.06 4.45
N SER A 107 -5.59 9.45 5.73
CA SER A 107 -6.50 10.52 6.17
C SER A 107 -6.09 11.93 5.73
N ARG A 108 -5.03 12.08 4.93
CA ARG A 108 -4.55 13.35 4.36
C ARG A 108 -4.63 13.42 2.84
N VAL A 109 -5.27 12.45 2.18
CA VAL A 109 -5.50 12.50 0.74
C VAL A 109 -6.56 13.55 0.38
N ALA A 110 -6.41 14.14 -0.80
CA ALA A 110 -7.40 15.01 -1.43
C ALA A 110 -8.10 14.29 -2.60
N GLU A 111 -9.20 14.86 -3.10
CA GLU A 111 -9.89 14.34 -4.30
C GLU A 111 -8.96 14.24 -5.51
N SER A 112 -8.00 15.17 -5.63
CA SER A 112 -6.98 15.16 -6.68
C SER A 112 -6.07 13.93 -6.65
N ASP A 113 -5.95 13.25 -5.50
CA ASP A 113 -5.11 12.05 -5.37
C ASP A 113 -5.83 10.77 -5.84
N ALA A 114 -7.12 10.83 -6.21
CA ALA A 114 -7.93 9.64 -6.53
C ALA A 114 -7.30 8.76 -7.61
N GLN A 115 -6.75 9.35 -8.68
CA GLN A 115 -6.06 8.60 -9.74
C GLN A 115 -4.77 7.94 -9.23
N LEU A 116 -4.01 8.61 -8.37
CA LEU A 116 -2.81 8.05 -7.76
C LEU A 116 -3.18 6.88 -6.84
N LEU A 117 -4.19 7.01 -6.00
CA LEU A 117 -4.65 5.93 -5.12
C LEU A 117 -5.12 4.70 -5.92
N GLY A 118 -5.87 4.92 -7.00
CA GLY A 118 -6.25 3.85 -7.92
C GLY A 118 -5.02 3.17 -8.55
N HIS A 119 -4.03 3.98 -8.97
CA HIS A 119 -2.76 3.48 -9.51
C HIS A 119 -2.01 2.59 -8.50
N LEU A 120 -1.92 2.99 -7.23
CA LEU A 120 -1.27 2.19 -6.18
C LEU A 120 -1.94 0.81 -6.01
N LEU A 121 -3.28 0.75 -6.03
CA LEU A 121 -4.03 -0.51 -5.92
C LEU A 121 -3.84 -1.40 -7.16
N VAL A 122 -3.79 -0.83 -8.35
CA VAL A 122 -3.51 -1.56 -9.59
C VAL A 122 -2.10 -2.16 -9.55
N VAL A 123 -1.10 -1.38 -9.16
CA VAL A 123 0.29 -1.84 -9.01
C VAL A 123 0.41 -2.90 -7.92
N ALA A 124 -0.30 -2.77 -6.80
CA ALA A 124 -0.35 -3.80 -5.77
C ALA A 124 -0.86 -5.14 -6.32
N SER A 125 -1.96 -5.13 -7.09
CA SER A 125 -2.53 -6.34 -7.70
C SER A 125 -1.61 -6.97 -8.75
N GLN A 126 -1.01 -6.15 -9.60
CA GLN A 126 -0.06 -6.62 -10.63
C GLN A 126 1.19 -7.24 -9.99
N THR A 127 1.76 -6.56 -8.99
CA THR A 127 2.94 -7.04 -8.27
C THR A 127 2.64 -8.32 -7.50
N ALA A 128 1.47 -8.42 -6.85
CA ALA A 128 1.03 -9.65 -6.18
C ALA A 128 1.00 -10.85 -7.13
N ARG A 129 0.44 -10.67 -8.34
CA ARG A 129 0.44 -11.70 -9.39
C ARG A 129 1.86 -12.09 -9.81
N ALA A 130 2.73 -11.11 -10.02
CA ALA A 130 4.13 -11.35 -10.38
C ALA A 130 4.93 -12.05 -9.26
N GLN A 131 4.51 -11.89 -8.00
CA GLN A 131 5.07 -12.58 -6.84
C GLN A 131 4.42 -13.96 -6.57
N GLY A 132 3.60 -14.47 -7.48
CA GLY A 132 3.02 -15.82 -7.38
C GLY A 132 1.84 -15.95 -6.42
N LEU A 133 1.17 -14.85 -6.06
CA LEU A 133 0.00 -14.87 -5.17
C LEU A 133 -1.28 -15.21 -5.95
N SER A 134 -1.42 -16.47 -6.39
CA SER A 134 -2.60 -16.96 -7.11
C SER A 134 -3.80 -17.24 -6.20
N GLU A 135 -3.55 -17.72 -4.97
CA GLU A 135 -4.58 -18.13 -4.00
C GLU A 135 -5.14 -16.97 -3.16
N GLY A 136 -4.87 -15.73 -3.56
CA GLY A 136 -5.29 -14.53 -2.86
C GLY A 136 -4.23 -13.92 -1.95
N TYR A 137 -4.55 -12.73 -1.43
CA TYR A 137 -3.69 -11.91 -0.61
C TYR A 137 -4.50 -10.86 0.15
N ARG A 138 -3.89 -10.17 1.11
CA ARG A 138 -4.48 -9.05 1.85
C ARG A 138 -3.74 -7.76 1.54
N VAL A 139 -4.49 -6.70 1.24
CA VAL A 139 -3.97 -5.33 1.17
C VAL A 139 -4.35 -4.59 2.45
N VAL A 140 -3.39 -3.93 3.09
CA VAL A 140 -3.60 -3.16 4.32
C VAL A 140 -3.04 -1.76 4.17
N ILE A 141 -3.83 -0.76 4.57
CA ILE A 141 -3.39 0.63 4.72
C ILE A 141 -3.64 1.01 6.17
N ASN A 142 -2.56 1.35 6.88
CA ASN A 142 -2.60 1.74 8.28
C ASN A 142 -2.70 3.26 8.38
N ASP A 143 -3.60 3.78 9.23
CA ASP A 143 -3.75 5.22 9.48
C ASP A 143 -3.48 5.57 10.94
N GLY A 144 -2.39 6.29 11.17
CA GLY A 144 -1.99 6.80 12.48
C GLY A 144 -1.77 5.76 13.57
N LYS A 145 -1.81 6.22 14.82
CA LYS A 145 -1.51 5.43 16.02
C LYS A 145 -2.36 4.17 16.15
N HIS A 146 -3.67 4.29 15.97
CA HIS A 146 -4.61 3.16 16.14
C HIS A 146 -4.57 2.18 14.97
N GLY A 147 -4.20 2.63 13.77
CA GLY A 147 -3.92 1.75 12.64
C GLY A 147 -2.55 1.07 12.71
N ALA A 148 -1.72 1.34 13.73
CA ALA A 148 -0.32 0.89 13.79
C ALA A 148 0.53 1.36 12.60
N GLN A 149 0.34 2.60 12.13
CA GLN A 149 1.15 3.20 11.08
C GLN A 149 2.54 3.59 11.62
N SER A 150 3.59 2.85 11.25
CA SER A 150 4.96 3.07 11.72
C SER A 150 5.76 4.09 10.91
N ILE A 151 5.37 4.37 9.67
CA ILE A 151 6.03 5.35 8.79
C ILE A 151 5.00 6.30 8.20
N TYR A 152 5.18 7.60 8.41
CA TYR A 152 4.27 8.66 7.95
C TYR A 152 4.57 9.06 6.50
N HIS A 153 4.51 8.06 5.64
CA HIS A 153 4.47 8.14 4.18
C HIS A 153 3.54 7.01 3.75
N LEU A 154 2.49 7.32 2.98
CA LEU A 154 1.43 6.39 2.61
C LEU A 154 2.01 5.11 2.01
N HIS A 155 1.59 3.96 2.52
CA HIS A 155 2.04 2.68 2.03
C HIS A 155 0.93 1.65 2.11
N LEU A 156 0.85 0.82 1.08
CA LEU A 156 -0.01 -0.35 1.02
C LEU A 156 0.84 -1.56 1.36
N HIS A 157 0.55 -2.24 2.45
CA HIS A 157 1.09 -3.57 2.68
C HIS A 157 0.35 -4.56 1.79
N VAL A 158 1.09 -5.46 1.14
CA VAL A 158 0.52 -6.60 0.42
C VAL A 158 1.11 -7.87 1.02
N LEU A 159 0.24 -8.69 1.62
CA LEU A 159 0.62 -9.90 2.35
C LEU A 159 -0.03 -11.14 1.72
N GLY A 160 0.77 -12.19 1.48
CA GLY A 160 0.27 -13.45 0.93
C GLY A 160 1.26 -14.60 1.06
N GLY A 161 0.95 -15.72 0.39
CA GLY A 161 1.73 -16.95 0.46
C GLY A 161 1.43 -17.80 1.70
N ARG A 162 0.42 -17.43 2.48
CA ARG A 162 -0.17 -18.22 3.58
C ARG A 162 -1.62 -17.79 3.80
N GLN A 163 -2.39 -18.62 4.49
CA GLN A 163 -3.73 -18.23 4.97
C GLN A 163 -3.62 -17.03 5.93
N MET A 164 -4.45 -16.01 5.69
CA MET A 164 -4.57 -14.85 6.57
C MET A 164 -5.68 -15.09 7.61
N GLY A 165 -5.43 -14.73 8.87
CA GLY A 165 -6.40 -14.85 9.96
C GLY A 165 -7.48 -13.75 9.95
N TRP A 166 -8.49 -13.92 10.81
CA TRP A 166 -9.56 -12.95 11.07
C TRP A 166 -9.87 -12.89 12.58
N PRO A 167 -10.01 -11.71 13.20
CA PRO A 167 -9.97 -10.36 12.61
C PRO A 167 -8.59 -9.94 12.05
N PRO A 168 -8.50 -8.86 11.23
CA PRO A 168 -7.26 -8.43 10.59
C PRO A 168 -6.46 -7.47 11.48
N GLY A 169 -6.18 -7.92 12.71
CA GLY A 169 -5.37 -7.21 13.70
C GLY A 169 -4.66 -8.23 14.58
#